data_AF-A0A1G2D0I4-F1
#
_entry.id   AF-A0A1G2D0I4-F1
#
_cell.length_a   1.000
_cell.length_b   1.000
_cell.length_c   1.000
_cell.angle_alpha   90.00
_cell.angle_beta   90.00
_cell.angle_gamma   90.00
#
_symmetry.space_group_name_H-M   'P 1'
#
loop_
_entity.id
_entity.type
_entity.pdbx_description
1 polymer ?
#
loop_
_entity_poly.entity_id
_entity_poly.type
_entity_poly.pdbx_seq_one_letter_code
_entity_poly.pdbx_strand_id
1 'polypeptide(L)'
;MENKFQHLIDKEKYQVIIFGCPSNIPFNFALHPWFVVNKQGSISRWEVLFRKIRREKSWGHLYMNFFPPFQGIEILPFSQKYFWKGKLLGQIEGDVAKRMAEFIENSPTKYPYCDKYFLSGPNSNTYAQWILNNFLEFKVRLPWNSFGQNYEIL
;
A
#
# COMPACT_ATOMS: atom_id res chain seq x y z
N MET A 1 -11.86 0.42 19.45
CA MET A 1 -11.76 1.72 18.75
C MET A 1 -12.37 1.52 17.39
N GLU A 2 -13.55 2.07 17.17
CA GLU A 2 -14.29 1.97 15.91
C GLU A 2 -13.41 2.52 14.77
N ASN A 3 -13.28 1.75 13.70
CA ASN A 3 -12.31 2.05 12.66
C ASN A 3 -12.86 3.21 11.82
N LYS A 4 -12.37 4.43 12.09
CA LYS A 4 -12.85 5.70 11.52
C LYS A 4 -13.01 5.65 10.00
N PHE A 5 -12.34 4.76 9.28
CA PHE A 5 -12.38 4.69 7.82
C PHE A 5 -13.38 3.68 7.23
N GLN A 6 -14.15 2.95 8.05
CA GLN A 6 -15.15 2.02 7.52
C GLN A 6 -16.21 2.70 6.64
N HIS A 7 -16.57 3.95 6.96
CA HIS A 7 -17.51 4.73 6.16
C HIS A 7 -17.01 5.09 4.76
N LEU A 8 -15.71 4.90 4.46
CA LEU A 8 -15.17 5.11 3.11
C LEU A 8 -15.53 3.97 2.16
N ILE A 9 -15.93 2.82 2.69
CA ILE A 9 -16.22 1.63 1.90
C ILE A 9 -17.66 1.68 1.39
N ASP A 10 -17.79 1.80 0.08
CA ASP A 10 -19.07 1.63 -0.62
C ASP A 10 -19.14 0.19 -1.16
N LYS A 11 -20.10 -0.58 -0.65
CA LYS A 11 -20.24 -2.00 -1.01
C LYS A 11 -20.79 -2.22 -2.43
N GLU A 12 -21.28 -1.18 -3.09
CA GLU A 12 -21.80 -1.30 -4.46
C GLU A 12 -20.76 -0.93 -5.53
N LYS A 13 -19.62 -0.38 -5.11
CA LYS A 13 -18.61 0.17 -6.02
C LYS A 13 -17.27 -0.55 -5.96
N TYR A 14 -16.53 -0.41 -7.06
CA TYR A 14 -15.08 -0.58 -7.04
C TYR A 14 -14.46 0.69 -6.47
N GLN A 15 -13.57 0.55 -5.51
CA GLN A 15 -12.78 1.64 -4.96
C GLN A 15 -11.33 1.20 -4.78
N VAL A 16 -10.41 2.12 -5.04
CA VAL A 16 -9.00 1.99 -4.66
C VAL A 16 -8.65 3.19 -3.79
N ILE A 17 -8.18 2.89 -2.59
CA ILE A 17 -7.87 3.88 -1.56
C ILE A 17 -6.40 3.74 -1.21
N ILE A 18 -5.64 4.83 -1.27
CA ILE A 18 -4.25 4.84 -0.83
C ILE A 18 -4.17 5.50 0.54
N PHE A 19 -3.51 4.81 1.46
CA PHE A 19 -3.21 5.28 2.79
C PHE A 19 -1.70 5.38 2.99
N GLY A 20 -1.29 6.09 4.03
CA GLY A 20 0.07 6.06 4.50
C GLY A 20 0.19 6.30 5.99
N CYS A 21 1.36 5.97 6.53
CA CYS A 21 1.76 6.27 7.90
C CYS A 21 3.28 6.52 7.93
N PRO A 22 3.83 6.99 9.06
CA PRO A 22 5.27 6.93 9.28
C PRO A 22 5.83 5.50 9.12
N SER A 23 7.07 5.38 8.67
CA SER A 23 7.78 4.11 8.69
C SER A 23 8.15 3.66 10.11
N ASN A 24 8.75 2.49 10.25
CA ASN A 24 9.25 2.00 11.54
C ASN A 24 10.37 2.91 12.09
N ILE A 25 10.49 3.03 13.42
CA ILE A 25 11.65 3.67 14.06
C ILE A 25 12.94 2.88 13.72
N PRO A 26 14.07 3.56 13.39
CA PRO A 26 14.33 5.00 13.49
C PRO A 26 14.03 5.82 12.21
N PHE A 27 13.36 5.25 11.22
CA PHE A 27 13.07 5.88 9.93
C PHE A 27 11.66 6.48 9.85
N ASN A 28 11.05 6.83 10.98
CA ASN A 28 9.67 7.34 11.06
C ASN A 28 9.46 8.73 10.42
N PHE A 29 10.51 9.35 9.87
CA PHE A 29 10.39 10.52 9.00
C PHE A 29 9.97 10.14 7.56
N ALA A 30 10.18 8.89 7.14
CA ALA A 30 9.77 8.37 5.83
C ALA A 30 8.30 7.93 5.84
N LEU A 31 7.62 8.10 4.70
CA LEU A 31 6.28 7.56 4.50
C LEU A 31 6.34 6.06 4.19
N HIS A 32 5.40 5.30 4.75
CA HIS A 32 5.05 3.96 4.31
C HIS A 32 3.62 3.95 3.73
N PRO A 33 3.45 3.85 2.40
CA PRO A 33 2.15 3.77 1.76
C PRO A 33 1.64 2.33 1.60
N TRP A 34 0.32 2.19 1.50
CA TRP A 34 -0.35 0.95 1.07
C TRP A 34 -1.66 1.25 0.34
N PHE A 35 -2.15 0.27 -0.42
CA PHE A 35 -3.46 0.35 -1.07
C PHE A 35 -4.47 -0.53 -0.34
N VAL A 36 -5.70 -0.05 -0.29
CA VAL A 36 -6.89 -0.81 0.02
C VAL A 36 -7.72 -0.88 -1.26
N VAL A 37 -7.91 -2.10 -1.74
CA VAL A 37 -8.79 -2.42 -2.86
C VAL A 37 -10.12 -2.87 -2.28
N ASN A 38 -11.19 -2.20 -2.67
CA ASN A 38 -12.56 -2.61 -2.40
C ASN A 38 -13.23 -3.01 -3.72
N LYS A 39 -13.62 -4.28 -3.83
CA LYS A 39 -14.40 -4.82 -4.94
C LYS A 39 -15.80 -5.11 -4.43
N GLN A 40 -16.63 -4.07 -4.40
CA GLN A 40 -18.04 -4.18 -4.04
C GLN A 40 -18.24 -4.88 -2.67
N GLY A 41 -17.53 -4.39 -1.66
CA GLY A 41 -17.53 -4.91 -0.30
C GLY A 41 -16.46 -5.96 0.00
N SER A 42 -15.81 -6.54 -1.02
CA SER A 42 -14.65 -7.43 -0.83
C SER A 42 -13.36 -6.62 -0.70
N ILE A 43 -12.82 -6.56 0.51
CA ILE A 43 -11.66 -5.70 0.84
C ILE A 43 -10.37 -6.50 0.86
N SER A 44 -9.34 -5.97 0.20
CA SER A 44 -7.96 -6.42 0.34
C SER A 44 -7.01 -5.25 0.52
N ARG A 45 -5.93 -5.48 1.27
CA ARG A 45 -4.82 -4.55 1.47
C ARG A 45 -3.59 -5.08 0.76
N TRP A 46 -2.92 -4.21 0.02
CA TRP A 46 -1.71 -4.51 -0.74
C TRP A 46 -0.58 -3.56 -0.37
N GLU A 47 0.56 -4.13 -0.01
CA GLU A 47 1.75 -3.35 0.36
C GLU A 47 3.03 -4.15 0.19
N VAL A 48 4.15 -3.42 0.09
CA VAL A 48 5.48 -3.99 0.18
C VAL A 48 6.04 -3.71 1.58
N LEU A 49 6.58 -4.71 2.28
CA LEU A 49 7.21 -4.54 3.59
C LEU A 49 8.71 -4.81 3.50
N PHE A 50 9.52 -4.18 4.38
CA PHE A 50 10.97 -4.44 4.43
C PHE A 50 11.30 -5.89 4.79
N ARG A 51 10.39 -6.57 5.51
CA ARG A 51 10.55 -7.96 5.93
C ARG A 51 10.12 -8.92 4.82
N LYS A 52 10.83 -10.05 4.74
CA LYS A 52 10.54 -11.15 3.81
C LYS A 52 10.12 -12.40 4.59
N ILE A 53 8.91 -12.35 5.15
CA ILE A 53 8.25 -13.47 5.83
C ILE A 53 7.36 -14.21 4.82
N ARG A 54 7.59 -15.52 4.64
CA ARG A 54 6.75 -16.36 3.78
C ARG A 54 5.38 -16.61 4.43
N ARG A 55 4.31 -16.28 3.71
CA ARG A 55 2.90 -16.57 4.01
C ARG A 55 2.21 -17.03 2.74
N GLU A 56 1.00 -17.58 2.87
CA GLU A 56 0.17 -17.98 1.72
C GLU A 56 -0.05 -16.81 0.74
N LYS A 57 -0.28 -15.61 1.28
CA LYS A 57 -0.59 -14.37 0.54
C LYS A 57 0.59 -13.40 0.52
N SER A 58 1.77 -13.92 0.22
CA SER A 58 3.01 -13.13 0.09
C SER A 58 3.85 -13.57 -1.10
N TRP A 59 4.48 -12.60 -1.77
CA TRP A 59 5.38 -12.79 -2.91
C TRP A 59 6.64 -11.97 -2.66
N GLY A 60 7.64 -12.59 -2.04
CA GLY A 60 8.81 -11.90 -1.50
C GLY A 60 8.43 -10.88 -0.42
N HIS A 61 8.61 -9.60 -0.73
CA HIS A 61 8.28 -8.44 0.10
C HIS A 61 6.87 -7.90 -0.14
N LEU A 62 6.17 -8.35 -1.18
CA LEU A 62 4.79 -7.97 -1.47
C LEU A 62 3.82 -8.82 -0.65
N TYR A 63 2.83 -8.18 -0.04
CA TYR A 63 1.84 -8.82 0.81
C TYR A 63 0.42 -8.43 0.44
N MET A 64 -0.49 -9.41 0.55
CA MET A 64 -1.92 -9.17 0.64
C MET A 64 -2.41 -9.46 2.07
N ASN A 65 -3.10 -8.49 2.68
CA ASN A 65 -3.73 -8.59 4.01
C ASN A 65 -2.76 -8.93 5.17
N PHE A 66 -1.52 -8.45 5.14
CA PHE A 66 -0.59 -8.64 6.27
C PHE A 66 -1.04 -7.89 7.52
N PHE A 67 -1.50 -6.65 7.35
CA PHE A 67 -2.12 -5.82 8.38
C PHE A 67 -3.60 -5.55 8.04
N PRO A 68 -4.42 -5.10 9.01
CA PRO A 68 -5.79 -4.64 8.74
C PRO A 68 -5.83 -3.49 7.72
N PRO A 69 -6.93 -3.31 6.96
CA PRO A 69 -6.98 -2.37 5.83
C PRO A 69 -6.62 -0.93 6.16
N PHE A 70 -6.97 -0.43 7.35
CA PHE A 70 -6.84 0.99 7.70
C PHE A 70 -5.82 1.28 8.81
N GLN A 71 -5.14 0.25 9.30
CA GLN A 71 -4.14 0.39 10.37
C GLN A 71 -2.78 0.76 9.77
N GLY A 72 -1.98 1.60 10.43
CA GLY A 72 -0.58 1.76 10.02
C GLY A 72 0.25 0.51 10.33
N ILE A 73 1.49 0.50 9.88
CA ILE A 73 2.45 -0.55 10.27
C ILE A 73 2.87 -0.37 11.75
N GLU A 74 3.60 -1.35 12.27
CA GLU A 74 4.15 -1.28 13.62
C GLU A 74 5.06 -0.05 13.82
N ILE A 75 5.07 0.55 15.00
CA ILE A 75 6.02 1.62 15.35
C ILE A 75 7.42 1.03 15.50
N LEU A 76 7.51 -0.03 16.32
CA LEU A 76 8.71 -0.83 16.51
C LEU A 76 8.57 -2.12 15.70
N PRO A 77 9.52 -2.44 14.81
CA PRO A 77 9.41 -3.61 13.95
C PRO A 77 9.35 -4.89 14.78
N PHE A 78 8.50 -5.83 14.38
CA PHE A 78 8.32 -7.14 15.01
C PHE A 78 7.71 -7.13 16.43
N SER A 79 7.28 -5.97 16.93
CA SER A 79 6.74 -5.86 18.30
C SER A 79 5.29 -6.35 18.45
N GLN A 80 4.49 -6.24 17.39
CA GLN A 80 3.04 -6.50 17.33
C GLN A 80 2.21 -5.77 18.40
N LYS A 81 2.77 -4.75 19.05
CA LYS A 81 2.14 -4.04 20.18
C LYS A 81 1.67 -2.65 19.82
N TYR A 82 2.51 -1.88 19.13
CA TYR A 82 2.26 -0.48 18.83
C TYR A 82 2.22 -0.26 17.32
N PHE A 83 1.17 0.40 16.84
CA PHE A 83 0.93 0.65 15.43
C PHE A 83 0.69 2.13 15.20
N TRP A 84 1.17 2.63 14.06
CA TRP A 84 0.78 3.94 13.60
C TRP A 84 -0.71 3.99 13.23
N LYS A 85 -1.30 5.18 13.25
CA LYS A 85 -2.62 5.41 12.64
C LYS A 85 -2.44 5.63 11.14
N GLY A 86 -3.31 5.03 10.34
CA GLY A 86 -3.34 5.32 8.90
C GLY A 86 -3.91 6.69 8.60
N LYS A 87 -3.37 7.33 7.57
CA LYS A 87 -3.83 8.60 7.01
C LYS A 87 -4.27 8.36 5.57
N LEU A 88 -5.49 8.79 5.24
CA LEU A 88 -5.97 8.78 3.86
C LEU A 88 -5.12 9.73 3.01
N LEU A 89 -4.57 9.22 1.91
CA LEU A 89 -3.82 10.00 0.93
C LEU A 89 -4.66 10.29 -0.32
N GLY A 90 -5.57 9.38 -0.67
CA GLY A 90 -6.58 9.60 -1.69
C GLY A 90 -7.44 8.38 -1.96
N GLN A 91 -8.48 8.57 -2.75
CA GLN A 91 -9.48 7.57 -3.11
C GLN A 91 -9.97 7.81 -4.53
N ILE A 92 -10.21 6.73 -5.26
CA ILE A 92 -10.86 6.74 -6.57
C ILE A 92 -11.88 5.61 -6.65
N GLU A 93 -12.93 5.80 -7.45
CA GLU A 93 -14.05 4.87 -7.57
C GLU A 93 -14.40 4.62 -9.04
N GLY A 94 -15.27 3.63 -9.28
CA GLY A 94 -15.82 3.33 -10.61
C GLY A 94 -14.85 2.58 -11.52
N ASP A 95 -14.95 2.79 -12.83
CA ASP A 95 -14.21 1.99 -13.83
C ASP A 95 -12.70 2.13 -13.72
N VAL A 96 -12.20 3.32 -13.37
CA VAL A 96 -10.76 3.51 -13.12
C VAL A 96 -10.33 2.70 -11.90
N ALA A 97 -11.09 2.73 -10.81
CA ALA A 97 -10.80 1.94 -9.63
C ALA A 97 -10.85 0.43 -9.91
N LYS A 98 -11.75 -0.02 -10.77
CA LYS A 98 -11.81 -1.42 -11.21
C LYS A 98 -10.53 -1.84 -11.94
N ARG A 99 -10.08 -1.07 -12.94
CA ARG A 99 -8.81 -1.34 -13.64
C ARG A 99 -7.61 -1.31 -12.70
N MET A 100 -7.60 -0.36 -11.76
CA MET A 100 -6.56 -0.27 -10.73
C MET A 100 -6.55 -1.50 -9.81
N ALA A 101 -7.73 -1.95 -9.36
CA ALA A 101 -7.86 -3.13 -8.53
C ALA A 101 -7.30 -4.37 -9.25
N GLU A 102 -7.67 -4.57 -10.51
CA GLU A 102 -7.16 -5.67 -11.33
C GLU A 102 -5.63 -5.58 -11.49
N PHE A 103 -5.08 -4.39 -11.75
CA PHE A 103 -3.63 -4.19 -11.84
C PHE A 103 -2.91 -4.51 -10.53
N ILE A 104 -3.44 -4.03 -9.39
CA ILE A 104 -2.89 -4.30 -8.06
C ILE A 104 -2.94 -5.80 -7.75
N GLU A 105 -4.05 -6.48 -8.03
CA GLU A 105 -4.19 -7.93 -7.80
C GLU A 105 -3.23 -8.76 -8.67
N ASN A 106 -2.81 -8.23 -9.82
CA ASN A 106 -1.79 -8.82 -10.69
C ASN A 106 -0.33 -8.47 -10.29
N SER A 107 -0.13 -7.64 -9.27
CA SER A 107 1.21 -7.30 -8.76
C SER A 107 2.12 -8.51 -8.50
N PRO A 108 1.64 -9.66 -7.96
CA PRO A 108 2.48 -10.83 -7.73
C PRO A 108 3.28 -11.32 -8.94
N THR A 109 2.75 -11.14 -10.15
CA THR A 109 3.39 -11.58 -11.40
C THR A 109 3.94 -10.43 -12.24
N LYS A 110 3.56 -9.19 -11.92
CA LYS A 110 3.89 -8.00 -12.72
C LYS A 110 4.84 -7.02 -12.05
N TYR A 111 4.87 -6.96 -10.71
CA TYR A 111 5.77 -6.08 -9.99
C TYR A 111 7.20 -6.65 -10.01
N PRO A 112 8.19 -5.95 -10.59
CA PRO A 112 9.52 -6.53 -10.84
C PRO A 112 10.38 -6.67 -9.58
N TYR A 113 9.95 -6.06 -8.47
CA TYR A 113 10.74 -5.97 -7.24
C TYR A 113 10.12 -6.70 -6.06
N CYS A 114 9.26 -7.70 -6.30
CA CYS A 114 8.74 -8.56 -5.26
C CYS A 114 9.86 -9.12 -4.36
N ASP A 115 11.00 -9.53 -4.93
CA ASP A 115 12.10 -10.15 -4.16
C ASP A 115 13.23 -9.19 -3.73
N LYS A 116 13.10 -7.88 -3.98
CA LYS A 116 14.13 -6.88 -3.68
C LYS A 116 13.58 -5.79 -2.75
N TYR A 117 14.37 -5.38 -1.76
CA TYR A 117 14.03 -4.26 -0.89
C TYR A 117 15.27 -3.50 -0.44
N PHE A 118 15.27 -2.17 -0.58
CA PHE A 118 16.27 -1.27 -0.03
C PHE A 118 15.63 0.02 0.48
N LEU A 119 16.21 0.66 1.50
CA LEU A 119 15.66 1.90 2.06
C LEU A 119 15.57 3.03 1.02
N SER A 120 16.50 3.09 0.06
CA SER A 120 16.52 4.04 -1.05
C SER A 120 15.70 3.60 -2.28
N GLY A 121 15.14 2.39 -2.28
CA GLY A 121 14.40 1.81 -3.40
C GLY A 121 15.11 0.60 -4.05
N PRO A 122 14.37 -0.40 -4.56
CA PRO A 122 12.91 -0.52 -4.49
C PRO A 122 12.40 -0.76 -3.07
N ASN A 123 11.26 -0.15 -2.72
CA ASN A 123 10.58 -0.31 -1.43
C ASN A 123 9.06 -0.08 -1.56
N SER A 124 8.36 0.18 -0.45
CA SER A 124 6.92 0.48 -0.44
C SER A 124 6.54 1.73 -1.24
N ASN A 125 7.37 2.78 -1.21
CA ASN A 125 7.15 3.99 -2.01
C ASN A 125 7.37 3.71 -3.51
N THR A 126 8.35 2.86 -3.87
CA THR A 126 8.54 2.43 -5.26
C THR A 126 7.32 1.67 -5.78
N TYR A 127 6.78 0.74 -4.99
CA TYR A 127 5.57 0.00 -5.35
C TYR A 127 4.37 0.93 -5.53
N ALA A 128 4.19 1.88 -4.61
CA ALA A 128 3.10 2.82 -4.71
C ALA A 128 3.23 3.76 -5.91
N GLN A 129 4.43 4.28 -6.18
CA GLN A 129 4.65 5.11 -7.36
C GLN A 129 4.48 4.32 -8.66
N TRP A 130 4.92 3.04 -8.71
CA TRP A 130 4.69 2.17 -9.86
C TRP A 130 3.21 2.03 -10.19
N ILE A 131 2.35 1.81 -9.19
CA ILE A 131 0.90 1.77 -9.39
C ILE A 131 0.41 3.14 -9.89
N LEU A 132 0.75 4.23 -9.20
CA LEU A 132 0.26 5.57 -9.56
C LEU A 132 0.69 6.00 -10.99
N ASN A 133 1.88 5.61 -11.44
CA ASN A 133 2.37 5.90 -12.80
C ASN A 133 1.52 5.24 -13.89
N ASN A 134 0.83 4.14 -13.60
CA ASN A 134 -0.04 3.45 -14.56
C ASN A 134 -1.48 4.02 -14.60
N PHE A 135 -1.82 4.96 -13.71
CA PHE A 135 -3.18 5.48 -13.54
C PHE A 135 -3.16 6.99 -13.25
N LEU A 136 -2.81 7.79 -14.26
CA LEU A 136 -2.73 9.25 -14.15
C LEU A 136 -4.09 9.92 -13.83
N GLU A 137 -5.20 9.22 -14.10
CA GLU A 137 -6.54 9.61 -13.70
C GLU A 137 -6.68 9.66 -12.17
N PHE A 138 -5.92 8.84 -11.44
CA PHE A 138 -5.81 8.90 -9.99
C PHE A 138 -4.77 9.96 -9.60
N LYS A 139 -5.22 11.21 -9.52
CA LYS A 139 -4.40 12.44 -9.30
C LYS A 139 -3.65 12.52 -7.97
N VAL A 140 -3.51 11.42 -7.23
CA VAL A 140 -2.71 11.36 -6.00
C VAL A 140 -1.23 11.47 -6.35
N ARG A 141 -0.53 12.30 -5.58
CA ARG A 141 0.93 12.37 -5.59
C ARG A 141 1.46 11.96 -4.23
N LEU A 142 2.48 11.11 -4.23
CA LEU A 142 3.20 10.79 -3.01
C LEU A 142 3.94 12.05 -2.52
N PRO A 143 4.01 12.29 -1.19
CA PRO A 143 4.71 13.42 -0.63
C PRO A 143 6.23 13.31 -0.80
N TRP A 144 6.94 14.41 -0.55
CA TRP A 144 8.40 14.49 -0.70
C TRP A 144 9.16 13.45 0.15
N ASN A 145 8.60 13.04 1.30
CA ASN A 145 9.21 12.08 2.22
C ASN A 145 8.92 10.61 1.85
N SER A 146 8.41 10.35 0.64
CA SER A 146 8.31 9.02 0.03
C SER A 146 9.64 8.58 -0.59
N PHE A 147 10.65 8.33 0.24
CA PHE A 147 11.97 7.91 -0.21
C PHE A 147 11.91 6.61 -1.03
N GLY A 148 12.53 6.62 -2.21
CA GLY A 148 12.50 5.51 -3.18
C GLY A 148 11.36 5.56 -4.20
N GLN A 149 10.46 6.55 -4.13
CA GLN A 149 9.37 6.69 -5.13
C GLN A 149 9.87 6.85 -6.57
N ASN A 150 11.03 7.48 -6.78
CA ASN A 150 11.62 7.71 -8.10
C ASN A 150 12.61 6.60 -8.51
N TYR A 151 12.57 5.44 -7.87
CA TYR A 151 13.43 4.33 -8.24
C TYR A 151 13.07 3.83 -9.65
N GLU A 152 14.03 3.82 -10.56
CA GLU A 152 13.80 3.44 -11.95
C GLU A 152 13.31 1.98 -12.05
N ILE A 153 12.29 1.78 -12.86
CA ILE A 153 11.75 0.47 -13.18
C ILE A 153 12.34 0.12 -14.54
N LEU A 154 13.40 -0.69 -14.53
CA LEU A 154 14.05 -1.22 -15.73
C LEU A 154 13.16 -2.25 -16.43
#